data_AF-A0A6B9CPT3-F1
#
_entry.id   AF-A0A6B9CPT3-F1
#
_cell.length_a   1.000
_cell.length_b   1.000
_cell.length_c   1.000
_cell.angle_alpha   90.00
_cell.angle_beta   90.00
_cell.angle_gamma   90.00
#
_symmetry.space_group_name_H-M   'P 1'
#
loop_
_entity.id
_entity.type
_entity.pdbx_description
1 polymer ?
#
loop_
_entity_poly.entity_id
_entity_poly.type
_entity_poly.pdbx_seq_one_letter_code
_entity_poly.pdbx_strand_id
1 'polypeptide(L)'
;MKRAFSVLCVFLILGYAYSIDLQFVSQMKECGSEMGFSPEQVMEMMAKNDGQVGCLRACVLEKLGALQNGNLDKNVLASLLEQNKDTIPNYEQIRANLDTCYGEVTSGGLTDQCQIGGKFSTCMQEHMTGIAGLAMNGAFQLRNVAQNLNKFGL
;
A
#
# COMPACT_ATOMS: atom_id res chain seq x y z
N MET A 1 4.29 -5.65 -43.73
CA MET A 1 4.43 -6.63 -42.63
C MET A 1 5.14 -6.09 -41.39
N LYS A 2 6.22 -5.29 -41.48
CA LYS A 2 6.94 -4.75 -40.31
C LYS A 2 6.11 -3.83 -39.39
N ARG A 3 5.12 -3.09 -39.92
CA ARG A 3 4.26 -2.18 -39.12
C ARG A 3 3.19 -2.90 -38.28
N ALA A 4 2.77 -4.11 -38.68
CA ALA A 4 1.80 -4.89 -37.92
C ALA A 4 2.41 -5.50 -36.64
N PHE A 5 3.70 -5.88 -36.69
CA PHE A 5 4.42 -6.44 -35.55
C PHE A 5 4.67 -5.41 -34.44
N SER A 6 4.86 -4.13 -34.81
CA SER A 6 5.12 -3.06 -33.85
C SER A 6 3.89 -2.68 -33.02
N VAL A 7 2.69 -2.79 -33.59
CA VAL A 7 1.43 -2.50 -32.87
C VAL A 7 1.11 -3.65 -31.89
N LEU A 8 1.41 -4.88 -32.26
CA LEU A 8 1.15 -6.07 -31.44
C LEU A 8 2.02 -6.09 -30.16
N CYS A 9 3.27 -5.65 -30.24
CA CYS A 9 4.14 -5.50 -29.06
C CYS A 9 3.65 -4.41 -28.10
N VAL A 10 3.11 -3.30 -28.61
CA VAL A 10 2.58 -2.21 -27.76
C VAL A 10 1.33 -2.66 -27.01
N PHE A 11 0.43 -3.40 -27.66
CA PHE A 11 -0.74 -3.99 -26.98
C PHE A 11 -0.37 -5.06 -25.95
N LEU A 12 0.67 -5.86 -26.20
CA LEU A 12 1.18 -6.82 -25.22
C LEU A 12 1.78 -6.11 -24.00
N ILE A 13 2.59 -5.06 -24.18
CA ILE A 13 3.20 -4.31 -23.07
C ILE A 13 2.13 -3.58 -22.25
N LEU A 14 1.10 -3.01 -22.90
CA LEU A 14 -0.01 -2.37 -22.20
C LEU A 14 -0.86 -3.38 -21.43
N GLY A 15 -1.07 -4.60 -21.95
CA GLY A 15 -1.80 -5.65 -21.23
C GLY A 15 -1.15 -6.09 -19.92
N TYR A 16 0.19 -6.10 -19.85
CA TYR A 16 0.93 -6.44 -18.63
C TYR A 16 0.90 -5.35 -17.55
N ALA A 17 0.61 -4.09 -17.90
CA ALA A 17 0.61 -2.99 -16.93
C ALA A 17 -0.70 -2.88 -16.12
N TYR A 18 -1.79 -3.54 -16.55
CA TYR A 18 -3.12 -3.40 -15.94
C TYR A 18 -3.45 -4.44 -14.85
N SER A 19 -2.54 -5.36 -14.50
CA SER A 19 -2.78 -6.36 -13.46
C SER A 19 -2.43 -5.89 -12.04
N ILE A 20 -2.42 -4.57 -11.78
CA ILE A 20 -2.30 -4.06 -10.41
C ILE A 20 -3.64 -4.27 -9.69
N ASP A 21 -3.70 -5.39 -8.98
CA ASP A 21 -4.52 -5.73 -7.81
C ASP A 21 -5.86 -4.98 -7.67
N LEU A 22 -6.81 -5.34 -8.54
CA LEU A 22 -8.18 -4.82 -8.56
C LEU A 22 -8.90 -4.96 -7.20
N GLN A 23 -8.56 -5.97 -6.40
CA GLN A 23 -9.20 -6.17 -5.11
C GLN A 23 -8.78 -5.12 -4.10
N PHE A 24 -7.48 -4.89 -3.89
CA PHE A 24 -7.02 -3.91 -2.91
C PHE A 24 -7.53 -2.49 -3.21
N VAL A 25 -7.52 -2.08 -4.48
CA VAL A 25 -8.02 -0.78 -4.93
C VAL A 25 -9.54 -0.66 -4.73
N SER A 26 -10.29 -1.73 -5.01
CA SER A 26 -11.75 -1.74 -4.80
C SER A 26 -12.11 -1.58 -3.33
N GLN A 27 -11.45 -2.33 -2.44
CA GLN A 27 -11.70 -2.30 -1.00
C GLN A 27 -11.32 -0.93 -0.40
N MET A 28 -10.23 -0.34 -0.88
CA MET A 28 -9.80 0.97 -0.44
C MET A 28 -10.78 2.09 -0.83
N LYS A 29 -11.35 2.02 -2.03
CA LYS A 29 -12.40 2.96 -2.47
C LYS A 29 -13.65 2.82 -1.63
N GLU A 30 -14.05 1.59 -1.32
CA GLU A 30 -15.22 1.30 -0.49
C GLU A 30 -15.03 1.83 0.94
N CYS A 31 -13.89 1.50 1.57
CA CYS A 31 -13.52 2.02 2.89
C CYS A 31 -13.46 3.56 2.92
N GLY A 32 -12.90 4.18 1.87
CA GLY A 32 -12.87 5.63 1.75
C GLY A 32 -14.28 6.22 1.73
N SER A 33 -15.18 5.62 0.96
CA SER A 33 -16.58 6.06 0.89
C SER A 33 -17.34 5.86 2.19
N GLU A 34 -17.13 4.74 2.90
CA GLU A 34 -17.76 4.48 4.21
C GLU A 34 -17.32 5.50 5.27
N MET A 35 -16.07 5.97 5.17
CA MET A 35 -15.52 7.02 6.03
C MET A 35 -15.86 8.45 5.57
N GLY A 36 -16.58 8.60 4.47
CA GLY A 36 -17.01 9.90 3.93
C GLY A 36 -15.93 10.64 3.14
N PHE A 37 -14.87 9.96 2.70
CA PHE A 37 -13.81 10.54 1.89
C PHE A 37 -14.10 10.40 0.39
N SER A 38 -13.74 11.43 -0.38
CA SER A 38 -13.70 11.36 -1.83
C SER A 38 -12.51 10.52 -2.31
N PRO A 39 -12.56 9.94 -3.52
CA PRO A 39 -11.42 9.22 -4.10
C PRO A 39 -10.13 10.06 -4.16
N GLU A 40 -10.25 11.36 -4.42
CA GLU A 40 -9.12 12.30 -4.45
C GLU A 40 -8.53 12.49 -3.05
N GLN A 41 -9.38 12.62 -2.03
CA GLN A 41 -8.93 12.70 -0.63
C GLN A 41 -8.22 11.42 -0.20
N VAL A 42 -8.74 10.26 -0.58
CA VAL A 42 -8.09 8.96 -0.32
C VAL A 42 -6.68 8.91 -0.93
N MET A 43 -6.55 9.32 -2.19
CA MET A 43 -5.24 9.37 -2.87
C MET A 43 -4.29 10.38 -2.21
N GLU A 44 -4.78 11.55 -1.84
CA GLU A 44 -3.98 12.58 -1.18
C GLU A 44 -3.50 12.14 0.20
N MET A 45 -4.39 11.52 1.00
CA MET A 45 -4.05 10.98 2.31
C MET A 45 -2.98 9.90 2.21
N MET A 46 -3.12 8.96 1.26
CA MET A 46 -2.10 7.95 1.01
C MET A 46 -0.74 8.55 0.63
N ALA A 47 -0.74 9.59 -0.21
CA ALA A 47 0.49 10.26 -0.61
C ALA A 47 1.17 11.01 0.55
N LYS A 48 0.39 11.56 1.48
CA LYS A 48 0.88 12.32 2.63
C LYS A 48 1.15 11.48 3.88
N ASN A 49 0.78 10.19 3.85
CA ASN A 49 0.79 9.31 5.02
C ASN A 49 0.10 9.97 6.24
N ASP A 50 -1.09 10.54 6.01
CA ASP A 50 -1.88 11.17 7.05
C ASP A 50 -2.21 10.17 8.17
N GLY A 51 -2.33 10.63 9.42
CA GLY A 51 -2.70 9.77 10.55
C GLY A 51 -4.04 9.05 10.33
N GLN A 52 -4.94 9.62 9.52
CA GLN A 52 -6.21 9.00 9.14
C GLN A 52 -6.06 7.81 8.17
N VAL A 53 -4.91 7.69 7.49
CA VAL A 53 -4.61 6.54 6.60
C VAL A 53 -4.55 5.24 7.39
N GLY A 54 -4.18 5.28 8.67
CA GLY A 54 -4.17 4.11 9.53
C GLY A 54 -5.54 3.44 9.64
N CYS A 55 -6.60 4.24 9.82
CA CYS A 55 -7.97 3.74 9.87
C CYS A 55 -8.44 3.22 8.51
N LEU A 56 -8.08 3.89 7.42
CA LEU A 56 -8.40 3.43 6.08
C LEU A 56 -7.75 2.06 5.79
N ARG A 57 -6.48 1.90 6.17
CA ARG A 57 -5.74 0.63 6.07
C ARG A 57 -6.35 -0.45 6.94
N ALA A 58 -6.77 -0.10 8.16
CA ALA A 58 -7.47 -1.01 9.06
C ALA A 58 -8.77 -1.51 8.43
N CYS A 59 -9.60 -0.63 7.88
CA CYS A 59 -10.84 -1.01 7.19
C CYS A 59 -10.58 -1.98 6.04
N VAL A 60 -9.54 -1.76 5.23
CA VAL A 60 -9.19 -2.70 4.15
C VAL A 60 -8.79 -4.06 4.72
N LEU A 61 -8.00 -4.10 5.79
CA LEU A 61 -7.63 -5.36 6.45
C LEU A 61 -8.85 -6.07 7.05
N GLU A 62 -9.83 -5.34 7.56
CA GLU A 62 -11.09 -5.91 8.06
C GLU A 62 -11.92 -6.52 6.94
N LYS A 63 -12.08 -5.82 5.80
CA LYS A 63 -12.81 -6.37 4.65
C LYS A 63 -12.12 -7.58 4.03
N LEU A 64 -10.79 -7.64 4.09
CA LEU A 64 -10.01 -8.82 3.72
C LEU A 64 -10.07 -9.95 4.75
N GLY A 65 -10.73 -9.73 5.89
CA GLY A 65 -10.85 -10.68 6.99
C GLY A 65 -9.58 -10.84 7.82
N ALA A 66 -8.52 -10.09 7.50
CA ALA A 66 -7.21 -10.14 8.12
C ALA A 66 -7.14 -9.41 9.47
N LEU A 67 -8.04 -8.46 9.72
CA LEU A 67 -8.16 -7.76 11.01
C LEU A 67 -9.58 -7.97 11.54
N GLN A 68 -9.73 -8.51 12.75
CA GLN A 68 -11.04 -8.67 13.39
C GLN A 68 -10.92 -8.40 14.88
N ASN A 69 -11.76 -7.52 15.40
CA ASN A 69 -11.81 -7.18 16.84
C ASN A 69 -10.43 -6.78 17.42
N GLY A 70 -9.67 -5.97 16.67
CA GLY A 70 -8.32 -5.58 17.08
C GLY A 70 -7.26 -6.69 17.02
N ASN A 71 -7.57 -7.85 16.42
CA ASN A 71 -6.61 -8.93 16.23
C ASN A 71 -6.28 -9.13 14.75
N LEU A 72 -5.00 -9.07 14.43
CA LEU A 72 -4.49 -9.33 13.09
C LEU A 72 -4.29 -10.85 12.92
N ASP A 73 -4.83 -11.42 11.85
CA ASP A 73 -4.67 -12.82 11.49
C ASP A 73 -3.64 -12.98 10.38
N LYS A 74 -2.45 -13.44 10.77
CA LYS A 74 -1.35 -13.74 9.87
C LYS A 74 -1.71 -14.81 8.84
N ASN A 75 -2.53 -15.80 9.19
CA ASN A 75 -2.85 -16.90 8.28
C ASN A 75 -3.73 -16.43 7.12
N VAL A 76 -4.65 -15.51 7.39
CA VAL A 76 -5.46 -14.87 6.34
C VAL A 76 -4.56 -14.07 5.40
N LEU A 77 -3.64 -13.26 5.93
CA LEU A 77 -2.68 -12.50 5.12
C LEU A 77 -1.76 -13.41 4.29
N ALA A 78 -1.24 -14.48 4.89
CA ALA A 78 -0.40 -15.45 4.19
C ALA A 78 -1.19 -16.18 3.09
N SER A 79 -2.47 -16.50 3.33
CA SER A 79 -3.34 -17.10 2.31
C SER A 79 -3.59 -16.15 1.15
N LEU A 80 -3.84 -14.87 1.42
CA LEU A 80 -4.01 -13.84 0.38
C LEU A 80 -2.73 -13.67 -0.47
N LEU A 81 -1.55 -13.69 0.17
CA LEU A 81 -0.28 -13.67 -0.56
C LEU A 81 -0.10 -14.92 -1.42
N GLU A 82 -0.38 -16.12 -0.88
CA GLU A 82 -0.23 -17.38 -1.62
C GLU A 82 -1.19 -17.47 -2.83
N GLN A 83 -2.43 -16.98 -2.69
CA GLN A 83 -3.40 -16.91 -3.78
C GLN A 83 -2.96 -15.99 -4.93
N ASN A 84 -2.10 -15.01 -4.63
CA ASN A 84 -1.60 -14.02 -5.59
C ASN A 84 -0.10 -14.17 -5.88
N LYS A 85 0.52 -15.30 -5.51
CA LYS A 85 1.98 -15.46 -5.65
C LYS A 85 2.51 -15.27 -7.07
N ASP A 86 1.69 -15.61 -8.07
CA ASP A 86 2.07 -15.53 -9.48
C ASP A 86 2.04 -14.08 -10.01
N THR A 87 1.32 -13.18 -9.33
CA THR A 87 1.23 -11.76 -9.67
C THR A 87 2.13 -10.88 -8.80
N ILE A 88 2.61 -11.42 -7.67
CA ILE A 88 3.45 -10.70 -6.71
C ILE A 88 4.94 -10.86 -7.07
N PRO A 89 5.62 -9.79 -7.51
CA PRO A 89 7.08 -9.84 -7.67
C PRO A 89 7.74 -9.98 -6.31
N ASN A 90 8.79 -10.81 -6.22
CA ASN A 90 9.52 -11.08 -4.97
C ASN A 90 8.62 -11.66 -3.86
N TYR A 91 7.69 -12.55 -4.21
CA TYR A 91 6.79 -13.23 -3.27
C TYR A 91 7.47 -13.71 -1.98
N GLU A 92 8.58 -14.45 -2.09
CA GLU A 92 9.32 -14.97 -0.92
C GLU A 92 9.78 -13.86 0.04
N GLN A 93 10.20 -12.72 -0.52
CA GLN A 93 10.62 -11.56 0.27
C GLN A 93 9.41 -10.92 0.95
N ILE A 94 8.31 -10.71 0.22
CA ILE A 94 7.07 -10.13 0.77
C ILE A 94 6.50 -11.03 1.87
N ARG A 95 6.56 -12.35 1.69
CA ARG A 95 6.17 -13.33 2.70
C ARG A 95 7.06 -13.25 3.95
N ALA A 96 8.37 -13.12 3.80
CA ALA A 96 9.27 -12.91 4.94
C ALA A 96 8.99 -11.58 5.66
N ASN A 97 8.69 -10.52 4.92
CA ASN A 97 8.34 -9.21 5.48
C ASN A 97 7.01 -9.26 6.25
N LEU A 98 6.03 -10.02 5.78
CA LEU A 98 4.77 -10.25 6.49
C LEU A 98 5.03 -10.76 7.91
N ASP A 99 5.93 -11.72 8.07
CA ASP A 99 6.25 -12.32 9.36
C ASP A 99 6.89 -11.30 10.32
N THR A 100 7.83 -10.50 9.80
CA THR A 100 8.47 -9.41 10.54
C THR A 100 7.44 -8.37 10.99
N CYS A 101 6.64 -7.86 10.06
CA CYS A 101 5.64 -6.82 10.34
C CYS A 101 4.55 -7.30 11.29
N TYR A 102 4.13 -8.56 11.17
CA TYR A 102 3.21 -9.17 12.12
C TYR A 102 3.80 -9.20 13.53
N GLY A 103 5.07 -9.59 13.67
CA GLY A 103 5.79 -9.59 14.94
C GLY A 103 5.88 -8.21 15.59
N GLU A 104 6.15 -7.16 14.81
CA GLU A 104 6.24 -5.78 15.31
C GLU A 104 4.91 -5.20 15.80
N VAL A 105 3.81 -5.60 15.16
CA VAL A 105 2.47 -5.14 15.53
C VAL A 105 2.01 -5.85 16.79
N THR A 106 2.17 -7.17 16.86
CA THR A 106 1.76 -7.98 18.02
C THR A 106 2.59 -7.72 19.26
N SER A 107 3.91 -7.56 19.12
CA SER A 107 4.80 -7.17 20.24
C SER A 107 4.57 -5.75 20.74
N GLY A 108 4.01 -4.86 19.91
CA GLY A 108 3.72 -3.48 20.26
C GLY A 108 2.55 -3.30 21.23
N GLY A 109 1.77 -4.36 21.53
CA GLY A 109 0.62 -4.26 22.43
C GLY A 109 -0.47 -3.31 21.94
N LEU A 110 -0.56 -3.10 20.62
CA LEU A 110 -1.55 -2.21 20.04
C LEU A 110 -2.94 -2.84 20.16
N THR A 111 -3.91 -2.04 20.58
CA THR A 111 -5.32 -2.45 20.74
C THR A 111 -6.24 -1.68 19.81
N ASP A 112 -5.83 -0.49 19.38
CA ASP A 112 -6.57 0.33 18.43
C ASP A 112 -6.37 -0.18 17.00
N GLN A 113 -7.49 -0.43 16.31
CA GLN A 113 -7.49 -1.01 14.97
C GLN A 113 -6.80 -0.09 13.95
N CYS A 114 -6.96 1.23 14.06
CA CYS A 114 -6.29 2.17 13.18
C CYS A 114 -4.78 2.18 13.38
N GLN A 115 -4.31 2.07 14.62
CA GLN A 115 -2.89 1.94 14.94
C GLN A 115 -2.31 0.61 14.43
N ILE A 116 -3.04 -0.49 14.58
CA ILE A 116 -2.67 -1.81 14.04
C ILE A 116 -2.54 -1.73 12.52
N GLY A 117 -3.57 -1.25 11.83
CA GLY A 117 -3.58 -1.13 10.37
C GLY A 117 -2.51 -0.16 9.86
N GLY A 118 -2.35 0.98 10.53
CA GLY A 118 -1.31 1.96 10.24
C GLY A 118 0.10 1.37 10.35
N LYS A 119 0.42 0.76 11.51
CA LYS A 119 1.76 0.19 11.77
C LYS A 119 2.06 -0.99 10.86
N PHE A 120 1.11 -1.90 10.69
CA PHE A 120 1.28 -3.07 9.81
C PHE A 120 1.57 -2.65 8.36
N SER A 121 0.73 -1.79 7.78
CA SER A 121 0.92 -1.36 6.39
C SER A 121 2.16 -0.48 6.21
N THR A 122 2.54 0.34 7.20
CA THR A 122 3.78 1.12 7.12
C THR A 122 4.99 0.20 7.11
N CYS A 123 5.04 -0.81 7.98
CA CYS A 123 6.12 -1.80 7.96
C CYS A 123 6.18 -2.53 6.61
N MET A 124 5.05 -2.99 6.09
CA MET A 124 5.01 -3.62 4.76
C MET A 124 5.48 -2.66 3.65
N GLN A 125 5.06 -1.39 3.71
CA GLN A 125 5.46 -0.37 2.76
C GLN A 125 6.97 -0.07 2.82
N GLU A 126 7.56 0.03 4.01
CA GLU A 126 9.00 0.24 4.18
C GLU A 126 9.79 -0.92 3.59
N HIS A 127 9.34 -2.15 3.79
CA HIS A 127 10.01 -3.32 3.25
C HIS A 127 9.80 -3.51 1.74
N MET A 128 8.66 -3.09 1.18
CA MET A 128 8.41 -3.09 -0.27
C MET A 128 9.12 -1.94 -0.98
N THR A 129 9.11 -0.76 -0.37
CA THR A 129 9.79 0.42 -0.92
C THR A 129 11.27 0.43 -0.60
N GLY A 130 11.82 -0.37 0.32
CA GLY A 130 13.26 -0.43 0.60
C GLY A 130 14.15 -0.72 -0.63
N ILE A 131 13.58 -1.28 -1.70
CA ILE A 131 14.28 -1.57 -2.97
C ILE A 131 14.12 -0.42 -4.00
N ALA A 132 13.21 0.55 -3.80
CA ALA A 132 12.92 1.67 -4.71
C ALA A 132 12.70 3.06 -4.02
N GLY A 133 12.75 3.12 -2.70
CA GLY A 133 12.20 4.17 -1.84
C GLY A 133 13.24 5.15 -1.32
N LEU A 134 14.53 4.82 -1.45
CA LEU A 134 15.61 5.81 -1.30
C LEU A 134 15.52 6.91 -2.38
N ALA A 135 14.85 6.66 -3.51
CA ALA A 135 14.65 7.67 -4.55
C ALA A 135 13.41 8.55 -4.33
N MET A 136 12.33 8.02 -3.73
CA MET A 136 11.06 8.76 -3.63
C MET A 136 10.88 9.54 -2.32
N ASN A 137 11.34 9.04 -1.17
CA ASN A 137 11.26 9.79 0.08
C ASN A 137 12.26 10.96 0.13
N GLY A 138 13.44 10.82 -0.48
CA GLY A 138 14.42 11.91 -0.61
C GLY A 138 13.93 13.04 -1.53
N ALA A 139 13.31 12.70 -2.66
CA ALA A 139 12.80 13.69 -3.61
C ALA A 139 11.52 14.41 -3.12
N PHE A 140 10.68 13.74 -2.31
CA PHE A 140 9.44 14.32 -1.80
C PHE A 140 9.67 15.24 -0.58
N GLN A 141 10.57 14.87 0.33
CA GLN A 141 11.00 15.76 1.43
C GLN A 141 11.67 17.04 0.90
N LEU A 142 12.50 16.94 -0.15
CA LEU A 142 13.13 18.12 -0.76
C LEU A 142 12.11 19.04 -1.46
N ARG A 143 11.04 18.51 -2.07
CA ARG A 143 9.97 19.35 -2.65
C ARG A 143 9.17 20.10 -1.59
N ASN A 144 8.85 19.47 -0.45
CA ASN A 144 8.15 20.14 0.65
C ASN A 144 9.03 21.20 1.36
N VAL A 145 10.33 20.95 1.49
CA VAL A 145 11.28 21.96 1.99
C VAL A 145 11.42 23.12 1.00
N ALA A 146 11.50 22.85 -0.31
CA ALA A 146 11.57 23.88 -1.34
C ALA A 146 10.28 24.74 -1.43
N GLN A 147 9.11 24.14 -1.23
CA GLN A 147 7.85 24.88 -1.19
C GLN A 147 7.69 25.71 0.09
N ASN A 148 8.24 25.28 1.22
CA ASN A 148 8.27 26.10 2.43
C ASN A 148 9.28 27.25 2.35
N LEU A 149 10.46 27.04 1.75
CA LEU A 149 11.45 28.13 1.59
C LEU A 149 10.93 29.28 0.72
N ASN A 150 10.14 28.98 -0.32
CA ASN A 150 9.51 30.00 -1.16
C ASN A 150 8.38 30.78 -0.45
N LYS A 151 7.89 30.28 0.68
CA LYS A 151 6.91 30.96 1.54
C LYS A 151 7.57 31.88 2.57
N PHE A 152 8.87 31.73 2.82
CA PHE A 152 9.65 32.51 3.77
C PHE A 152 10.60 33.54 3.12
N GLY A 153 10.61 33.66 1.78
CA GLY A 153 11.26 34.77 1.08
C GLY A 153 12.77 34.88 1.35
N LEU A 154 13.49 33.76 1.16
CA LEU A 154 14.95 33.75 0.98
C LEU A 154 15.29 33.47 -0.48
#